data_AF-A0A497RYX3-F1
#
_entry.id   AF-A0A497RYX3-F1
#
_cell.length_a   1.000
_cell.length_b   1.000
_cell.length_c   1.000
_cell.angle_alpha   90.00
_cell.angle_beta   90.00
_cell.angle_gamma   90.00
#
_symmetry.space_group_name_H-M   'P 1'
#
loop_
_entity.id
_entity.type
_entity.pdbx_description
1 polymer ?
#
loop_
_entity_poly.entity_id
_entity_poly.type
_entity_poly.pdbx_seq_one_letter_code
_entity_poly.pdbx_strand_id
1 'polypeptide(L)'
;MVLASHHVIGDILETIEGGDLRKLQDICTKFCERYPLDDALRRIICGADSKISEYLISRDEKILEDIKSELGELMKIRKMETSGGERLWFKDRRP
;
A
#
# COMPACT_ATOMS: atom_id res chain seq x y z
N MET A 1 2.14 16.21 -2.85
CA MET A 1 2.24 14.86 -3.43
C MET A 1 1.26 13.99 -2.66
N VAL A 2 0.27 13.37 -3.33
CA VAL A 2 -0.75 12.55 -2.65
C VAL A 2 -0.26 11.11 -2.65
N LEU A 3 0.13 10.62 -1.48
CA LEU A 3 0.62 9.25 -1.28
C LEU A 3 -0.46 8.45 -0.56
N ALA A 4 -0.47 7.14 -0.76
CA ALA A 4 -1.41 6.28 -0.05
C ALA A 4 -1.09 6.27 1.44
N SER A 5 -2.11 6.49 2.26
CA SER A 5 -1.97 6.42 3.70
C SER A 5 -1.85 4.96 4.16
N HIS A 6 -1.39 4.77 5.39
CA HIS A 6 -1.31 3.44 5.99
C HIS A 6 -2.69 2.75 6.07
N HIS A 7 -3.80 3.49 6.14
CA HIS A 7 -5.15 2.94 6.09
C HIS A 7 -5.47 2.31 4.72
N VAL A 8 -5.12 3.00 3.64
CA VAL A 8 -5.32 2.50 2.27
C VAL A 8 -4.54 1.21 2.05
N ILE A 9 -3.32 1.13 2.58
CA ILE A 9 -2.50 -0.08 2.50
C ILE A 9 -3.11 -1.23 3.32
N GLY A 10 -3.69 -0.91 4.47
CA GLY A 10 -4.44 -1.87 5.29
C GLY A 10 -5.65 -2.45 4.56
N ASP A 11 -6.46 -1.62 3.92
CA ASP A 11 -7.63 -2.06 3.13
C ASP A 11 -7.23 -3.04 2.01
N ILE A 12 -6.08 -2.80 1.36
CA ILE A 12 -5.53 -3.69 0.33
C ILE A 12 -5.16 -5.03 0.95
N LEU A 13 -4.44 -5.03 2.07
CA LEU A 13 -4.06 -6.25 2.80
C LEU A 13 -5.30 -7.06 3.18
N GLU A 14 -6.31 -6.45 3.79
CA GLU A 14 -7.56 -7.14 4.17
C GLU A 14 -8.27 -7.74 2.95
N THR A 15 -8.25 -7.05 1.80
CA THR A 15 -8.84 -7.58 0.56
C THR A 15 -8.06 -8.78 0.03
N ILE A 16 -6.73 -8.73 0.11
CA ILE A 16 -5.85 -9.85 -0.25
C ILE A 16 -6.16 -11.07 0.64
N GLU A 17 -6.33 -10.87 1.95
CA GLU A 17 -6.66 -11.95 2.89
C GLU A 17 -8.06 -12.51 2.69
N GLY A 18 -9.01 -11.68 2.26
CA GLY A 18 -10.35 -12.11 1.90
C GLY A 18 -10.41 -13.01 0.66
N GLY A 19 -9.33 -13.08 -0.14
CA GLY A 19 -9.26 -13.94 -1.33
C GLY A 19 -10.17 -13.52 -2.48
N ASP A 20 -10.79 -12.33 -2.41
CA ASP A 20 -11.70 -11.83 -3.43
C ASP A 20 -10.90 -11.14 -4.55
N LEU A 21 -10.49 -11.94 -5.54
CA LEU A 21 -9.69 -11.49 -6.68
C LEU A 21 -10.37 -10.37 -7.48
N ARG A 22 -11.71 -10.37 -7.55
CA ARG A 22 -12.47 -9.32 -8.27
C ARG A 22 -12.37 -7.99 -7.54
N LYS A 23 -12.57 -7.99 -6.22
CA LYS A 23 -12.38 -6.79 -5.41
C LYS A 23 -10.94 -6.31 -5.45
N LEU A 24 -9.99 -7.24 -5.40
CA LEU A 24 -8.57 -6.89 -5.48
C LEU A 24 -8.24 -6.11 -6.75
N GLN A 25 -8.74 -6.59 -7.90
CA GLN A 25 -8.51 -5.94 -9.19
C GLN A 25 -9.16 -4.55 -9.30
N ASP A 26 -10.39 -4.41 -8.78
CA ASP A 26 -11.11 -3.14 -8.72
C ASP A 26 -10.39 -2.12 -7.82
N ILE A 27 -9.94 -2.58 -6.65
CA ILE A 27 -9.18 -1.77 -5.69
C ILE A 27 -7.84 -1.32 -6.28
N CYS A 28 -7.10 -2.25 -6.91
CA CYS A 28 -5.85 -1.92 -7.58
C CYS A 28 -6.08 -0.83 -8.61
N THR A 29 -7.06 -1.00 -9.51
CA THR A 29 -7.38 -0.02 -10.55
C THR A 29 -7.68 1.36 -9.96
N LYS A 30 -8.56 1.42 -8.96
CA LYS A 30 -8.93 2.67 -8.27
C LYS A 30 -7.73 3.34 -7.61
N PHE A 31 -6.86 2.58 -6.94
CA PHE A 31 -5.70 3.15 -6.26
C PHE A 31 -4.58 3.54 -7.22
N CYS A 32 -4.43 2.85 -8.35
CA CYS A 32 -3.50 3.26 -9.42
C CYS A 32 -3.88 4.61 -10.02
N GLU A 33 -5.18 4.85 -10.23
CA GLU A 33 -5.67 6.14 -10.72
C GLU A 33 -5.59 7.23 -9.65
N ARG A 34 -5.88 6.89 -8.39
CA ARG A 34 -5.90 7.84 -7.27
C ARG A 34 -4.52 8.26 -6.78
N TYR A 35 -3.53 7.38 -6.88
CA TYR A 35 -2.15 7.59 -6.42
C TYR A 35 -1.14 7.41 -7.55
N PRO A 36 -1.22 8.24 -8.62
CA PRO A 36 -0.38 8.06 -9.79
C PRO A 36 1.11 8.34 -9.51
N LEU A 37 1.42 9.05 -8.42
CA LEU A 37 2.78 9.44 -8.03
C LEU A 37 3.36 8.57 -6.90
N ASP A 38 2.65 7.53 -6.47
CA ASP A 38 3.14 6.62 -5.42
C ASP A 38 3.83 5.41 -6.05
N ASP A 39 5.05 5.59 -6.55
CA ASP A 39 5.83 4.53 -7.23
C ASP A 39 5.98 3.26 -6.38
N ALA A 40 6.14 3.42 -5.06
CA ALA A 40 6.27 2.29 -4.15
C ALA A 40 5.01 1.42 -4.14
N LEU A 41 3.83 2.05 -3.98
CA LEU A 41 2.57 1.33 -4.05
C LEU A 41 2.32 0.78 -5.46
N ARG A 42 2.58 1.60 -6.49
CA ARG A 42 2.35 1.23 -7.89
C ARG A 42 3.15 0.01 -8.30
N ARG A 43 4.40 -0.12 -7.88
CA ARG A 43 5.21 -1.30 -8.18
C ARG A 43 4.59 -2.59 -7.65
N ILE A 44 3.90 -2.51 -6.52
CA ILE A 44 3.30 -3.68 -5.85
C ILE A 44 1.94 -4.02 -6.49
N ILE A 45 1.09 -3.02 -6.70
CA ILE A 45 -0.33 -3.23 -7.06
C ILE A 45 -0.73 -2.76 -8.47
N CYS A 46 0.11 -1.98 -9.16
CA CYS A 46 -0.24 -1.32 -10.41
C CYS A 46 0.62 -1.78 -11.59
N GLY A 47 -0.04 -2.34 -12.60
CA GLY A 47 0.57 -2.66 -13.88
C GLY A 47 0.63 -4.15 -14.17
N ALA A 48 0.92 -4.49 -15.43
CA ALA A 48 1.00 -5.86 -15.90
C ALA A 48 2.15 -6.64 -15.22
N ASP A 49 3.26 -5.97 -14.93
CA ASP A 49 4.44 -6.53 -14.26
C ASP A 49 4.45 -6.30 -12.73
N SER A 50 3.31 -5.94 -12.15
CA SER A 50 3.20 -5.83 -10.69
C SER A 50 3.11 -7.20 -10.04
N LYS A 51 3.60 -7.29 -8.79
CA LYS A 51 3.53 -8.54 -8.02
C LYS A 51 2.11 -9.05 -7.87
N ILE A 52 1.13 -8.15 -7.74
CA ILE A 52 -0.28 -8.53 -7.65
C ILE A 52 -0.78 -9.17 -8.95
N SER A 53 -0.36 -8.66 -10.11
CA SER A 53 -0.66 -9.28 -11.41
C SER A 53 0.00 -10.65 -11.53
N GLU A 54 1.24 -10.79 -11.07
CA GLU A 54 1.94 -12.08 -11.01
C GLU A 54 1.20 -13.09 -10.12
N TYR A 55 0.73 -12.66 -8.95
CA TYR A 55 -0.12 -13.48 -8.08
C TYR A 55 -1.46 -13.84 -8.75
N LEU A 56 -2.13 -12.91 -9.44
CA LEU A 56 -3.39 -13.19 -10.13
C LEU A 56 -3.23 -14.26 -11.22
N ILE A 57 -2.05 -14.33 -11.87
CA ILE A 57 -1.73 -15.30 -12.91
C ILE A 57 -1.26 -16.63 -12.32
N SER A 58 -0.28 -16.60 -11.42
CA SER A 58 0.40 -17.78 -10.88
C SER A 58 -0.38 -18.44 -9.73
N ARG A 59 -1.12 -17.63 -8.95
CA ARG A 59 -1.76 -18.01 -7.67
C ARG A 59 -0.79 -18.63 -6.67
N ASP A 60 0.49 -18.27 -6.75
CA ASP A 60 1.52 -18.75 -5.85
C ASP A 60 1.41 -18.04 -4.49
N GLU A 61 1.23 -18.83 -3.43
CA GLU A 61 1.14 -18.34 -2.06
C GLU A 61 2.44 -17.64 -1.60
N LYS A 62 3.59 -17.98 -2.15
CA LYS A 62 4.85 -17.28 -1.84
C LYS A 62 4.84 -15.84 -2.32
N ILE A 63 4.30 -15.60 -3.50
CA ILE A 63 4.14 -14.24 -4.05
C ILE A 63 3.17 -13.46 -3.16
N LEU A 64 2.12 -14.13 -2.68
CA LEU A 64 1.18 -13.52 -1.75
C LEU A 64 1.83 -13.09 -0.44
N GLU A 65 2.64 -13.95 0.18
CA GLU A 65 3.36 -13.62 1.42
C GLU A 65 4.38 -12.49 1.22
N ASP A 66 5.03 -12.46 0.06
CA ASP A 66 5.97 -11.40 -0.30
C ASP A 66 5.26 -10.05 -0.49
N ILE A 67 4.12 -10.03 -1.19
CA ILE A 67 3.26 -8.85 -1.31
C ILE A 67 2.80 -8.36 0.07
N LYS A 68 2.35 -9.28 0.93
CA LYS A 68 1.90 -8.93 2.29
C LYS A 68 3.03 -8.31 3.10
N SER A 69 4.25 -8.86 2.97
CA SER A 69 5.44 -8.35 3.66
C SER A 69 5.79 -6.94 3.18
N GLU A 70 5.86 -6.71 1.86
CA GLU A 70 6.17 -5.38 1.30
C GLU A 70 5.10 -4.34 1.62
N LEU A 71 3.81 -4.68 1.49
CA LEU A 71 2.73 -3.79 1.89
C LEU A 71 2.77 -3.51 3.39
N GLY A 72 3.09 -4.51 4.22
CA GLY A 72 3.24 -4.35 5.66
C GLY A 72 4.39 -3.40 6.03
N GLU A 73 5.53 -3.47 5.34
CA GLU A 73 6.64 -2.54 5.50
C GLU A 73 6.26 -1.13 5.04
N LEU A 74 5.64 -1.01 3.85
CA LEU A 74 5.17 0.26 3.33
C LEU A 74 4.15 0.92 4.28
N MET A 75 3.23 0.12 4.84
CA MET A 75 2.27 0.57 5.84
C MET A 75 2.97 1.10 7.10
N LYS A 76 3.99 0.40 7.61
CA LYS A 76 4.78 0.86 8.78
C LYS A 76 5.51 2.16 8.49
N ILE A 77 6.13 2.30 7.32
CA ILE A 77 6.80 3.53 6.89
C ILE A 77 5.79 4.68 6.84
N ARG A 78 4.66 4.49 6.13
CA ARG A 78 3.59 5.49 6.04
C ARG A 78 2.99 5.84 7.40
N LYS A 79 2.86 4.86 8.30
CA LYS A 79 2.41 5.07 9.67
C LYS A 79 3.41 5.92 10.46
N MET A 80 4.71 5.67 10.32
CA MET A 80 5.74 6.52 10.94
C MET A 80 5.77 7.94 10.36
N GLU A 81 5.59 8.09 9.05
CA GLU A 81 5.52 9.41 8.39
C GLU A 81 4.26 10.20 8.83
N THR A 82 3.12 9.53 8.95
CA THR A 82 1.85 10.15 9.36
C THR A 82 1.73 10.36 10.87
N SER A 83 2.30 9.48 11.69
CA SER A 83 2.44 9.66 13.16
C SER A 83 3.57 10.61 13.55
N GLY A 84 4.39 11.07 12.60
CA GLY A 84 5.46 12.06 12.80
C GLY A 84 4.98 13.50 13.05
N GLY A 85 3.68 13.75 13.05
CA GLY A 85 3.10 15.06 13.37
C GLY A 85 3.37 15.55 14.80
N GLU A 86 3.75 14.66 15.74
CA GLU A 86 4.08 15.06 17.12
C GLU A 86 5.49 15.65 17.27
N ARG A 87 6.38 15.53 16.28
CA ARG A 87 7.73 16.13 16.37
C ARG A 87 7.82 17.58 15.86
N LEU A 88 6.75 18.13 15.29
CA LEU A 88 6.69 19.52 14.83
C LEU A 88 5.98 20.48 15.80
N TRP A 89 5.34 19.98 16.87
CA TRP A 89 4.58 20.83 17.81
C TRP A 89 5.30 21.19 19.10
N PHE A 90 6.51 20.67 19.36
CA PHE A 90 7.23 20.91 20.61
C PHE A 90 8.57 21.64 20.49
N LYS A 91 9.01 22.05 19.28
CA LYS A 91 10.28 22.78 19.11
C LYS A 91 10.17 24.27 18.76
N ASP A 92 8.96 24.80 18.55
CA ASP A 92 8.74 26.23 18.21
C ASP A 92 7.86 27.00 19.22
N ARG A 93 7.71 26.51 20.46
CA ARG A 93 7.23 27.35 21.56
C ARG A 93 8.43 28.00 22.25
N ARG A 94 8.74 29.23 21.85
CA ARG A 94 9.53 30.20 22.64
C ARG A 94 9.07 30.20 24.10
N PRO A 95 10.02 30.32 25.04
CA PRO A 95 10.06 31.49 25.90
C PRO A 95 10.96 32.58 25.32
#